data_AF-A0A494Z2X7-F1
#
_entry.id   AF-A0A494Z2X7-F1
#
_cell.length_a   1.000
_cell.length_b   1.000
_cell.length_c   1.000
_cell.angle_alpha   90.00
_cell.angle_beta   90.00
_cell.angle_gamma   90.00
#
_symmetry.space_group_name_H-M   'P 1'
#
loop_
_entity.id
_entity.type
_entity.pdbx_description
1 polymer ?
#
loop_
_entity_poly.entity_id
_entity_poly.type
_entity_poly.pdbx_seq_one_letter_code
_entity_poly.pdbx_strand_id
1 'polypeptide(L)'
;MKKQKSILILSFILILFFLSACSFEDLGKDSDDKNTEKETTITTQEEPVDTEDSIVAPEVELQKKDQGDQVELLQKSLNEIGYTIDVNGIYDEMTTWAITDFQLQHENLMALGVYNTETKEALESFIENNHVIEAGLGLLLPDQEVTTNTGIPVISNPYDQLALINKEQALPENYIPEDLVVPNVRFPYEDDVPKKQMRQVAATALEELFAAADDAGLELYAQSGYRSYETQKSLFANYVSNHGEEEANIFSARPGESEHQSGLTMDVTSPDVSFDLNTDFGDTDEGIWLQEHVADFGFIIRFPEGKEDITQYQYEPWHLRYVGNKTAQEIMSEGITLEEYYN
;
A
#
# COMPACT_ATOMS: atom_id res chain seq x y z
N MET A 1 23.27 -34.00 46.86
CA MET A 1 24.66 -33.56 46.61
C MET A 1 24.65 -32.29 45.77
N LYS A 2 24.87 -31.14 46.43
CA LYS A 2 25.60 -29.91 45.99
C LYS A 2 26.08 -29.91 44.51
N LYS A 3 25.87 -28.86 43.69
CA LYS A 3 26.28 -27.46 43.94
C LYS A 3 25.41 -26.45 43.14
N GLN A 4 24.94 -25.42 43.84
CA GLN A 4 24.60 -24.09 43.30
C GLN A 4 25.88 -23.36 42.86
N LYS A 5 25.78 -22.52 41.82
CA LYS A 5 26.69 -21.39 41.58
C LYS A 5 25.84 -20.12 41.49
N SER A 6 25.98 -19.27 42.49
CA SER A 6 25.50 -17.88 42.50
C SER A 6 26.47 -17.01 41.69
N ILE A 7 25.95 -16.13 40.84
CA ILE A 7 26.67 -15.00 40.28
C ILE A 7 25.95 -13.74 40.74
N LEU A 8 26.71 -12.85 41.37
CA LEU A 8 26.32 -11.60 42.01
C LEU A 8 27.25 -10.52 41.45
N ILE A 9 26.75 -9.59 40.62
CA ILE A 9 27.42 -8.32 40.25
C ILE A 9 26.30 -7.30 39.94
N LEU A 10 25.88 -6.47 40.92
CA LEU A 10 26.39 -5.16 41.33
C LEU A 10 25.98 -4.01 40.37
N SER A 11 24.86 -3.35 40.72
CA SER A 11 24.38 -2.09 40.14
C SER A 11 25.29 -0.91 40.50
N PHE A 12 25.58 -0.03 39.54
CA PHE A 12 26.21 1.27 39.79
C PHE A 12 25.25 2.38 39.33
N ILE A 13 24.68 3.09 40.30
CA ILE A 13 23.97 4.35 40.12
C ILE A 13 25.00 5.45 40.39
N LEU A 14 25.21 6.36 39.44
CA LEU A 14 25.96 7.60 39.69
C LEU A 14 25.05 8.79 39.38
N ILE A 15 24.51 9.36 40.45
CA ILE A 15 23.85 10.66 40.48
C ILE A 15 24.92 11.69 40.82
N LEU A 16 25.04 12.75 40.00
CA LEU A 16 25.82 13.94 40.37
C LEU A 16 24.98 15.20 40.09
N PHE A 17 24.41 15.71 41.19
CA PHE A 17 23.92 17.06 41.34
C PHE A 17 25.09 18.05 41.35
N PHE A 18 24.97 19.17 40.65
CA PHE A 18 25.61 20.41 41.04
C PHE A 18 24.56 21.52 41.15
N LEU A 19 24.44 22.04 42.36
CA LEU A 19 23.72 23.25 42.75
C LEU A 19 24.74 24.35 43.08
N SER A 20 24.21 25.58 43.15
CA SER A 20 24.79 26.83 43.67
C SER A 20 25.63 27.67 42.69
N ALA A 21 25.52 28.99 42.64
CA ALA A 21 24.63 29.94 43.33
C ALA A 21 24.82 31.37 42.75
N CYS A 22 23.74 32.14 42.80
CA CYS A 22 23.60 33.56 43.19
C CYS A 22 24.58 34.65 42.71
N SER A 23 24.01 35.70 42.07
CA SER A 23 23.82 37.09 42.60
C SER A 23 23.52 38.01 41.39
N PHE A 24 22.34 38.58 41.16
CA PHE A 24 21.58 39.66 41.85
C PHE A 24 22.32 41.01 41.97
N GLU A 25 21.53 42.08 41.75
CA GLU A 25 21.79 43.54 41.85
C GLU A 25 22.38 44.24 40.60
N ASP A 26 21.93 45.42 40.16
CA ASP A 26 20.84 46.32 40.56
C ASP A 26 20.63 47.39 39.44
N LEU A 27 19.48 48.04 39.55
CA LEU A 27 18.82 49.11 38.80
C LEU A 27 19.69 50.31 38.35
N GLY A 28 19.24 50.97 37.28
CA GLY A 28 19.63 52.34 36.93
C GLY A 28 18.73 52.93 35.84
N LYS A 29 18.11 54.06 36.14
CA LYS A 29 16.95 54.70 35.48
C LYS A 29 17.38 55.98 34.72
N ASP A 30 16.43 56.53 33.96
CA ASP A 30 16.34 57.90 33.39
C ASP A 30 17.22 58.20 32.17
N SER A 31 16.88 59.10 31.24
CA SER A 31 15.64 59.75 30.77
C SER A 31 16.05 60.59 29.54
N ASP A 32 15.07 61.02 28.76
CA ASP A 32 15.07 62.23 27.91
C ASP A 32 15.79 62.25 26.55
N ASP A 33 14.93 62.23 25.52
CA ASP A 33 14.70 63.33 24.56
C ASP A 33 15.88 63.80 23.68
N LYS A 34 15.79 63.51 22.38
CA LYS A 34 15.61 64.56 21.35
C LYS A 34 15.51 64.02 19.93
N ASN A 35 14.50 64.55 19.26
CA ASN A 35 14.25 64.53 17.83
C ASN A 35 15.40 65.16 17.04
N THR A 36 15.88 64.53 15.95
CA THR A 36 16.62 65.19 14.87
C THR A 36 16.42 64.42 13.57
N GLU A 37 15.70 65.02 12.63
CA GLU A 37 15.63 64.62 11.23
C GLU A 37 17.01 64.72 10.57
N LYS A 38 17.36 63.70 9.78
CA LYS A 38 18.27 63.84 8.66
C LYS A 38 17.97 62.78 7.62
N GLU A 39 17.45 63.23 6.47
CA GLU A 39 17.47 62.48 5.22
C GLU A 39 18.89 61.97 4.94
N THR A 40 19.02 60.69 4.60
CA THR A 40 20.12 60.20 3.78
C THR A 40 19.63 59.01 2.97
N THR A 41 19.63 59.22 1.66
CA THR A 41 19.47 58.29 0.56
C THR A 41 20.11 56.93 0.85
N ILE A 42 19.34 55.84 0.78
CA ILE A 42 19.89 54.48 0.70
C ILE A 42 19.35 53.82 -0.57
N THR A 43 20.30 53.72 -1.48
CA THR A 43 20.41 52.92 -2.69
C THR A 43 19.69 51.58 -2.58
N THR A 44 18.79 51.32 -3.53
CA THR A 44 18.31 49.97 -3.87
C THR A 44 19.51 49.13 -4.25
N GLN A 45 19.92 48.20 -3.38
CA GLN A 45 20.73 47.07 -3.78
C GLN A 45 19.76 45.92 -4.03
N GLU A 46 19.50 45.67 -5.31
CA GLU A 46 19.04 44.37 -5.77
C GLU A 46 20.10 43.35 -5.35
N GLU A 47 19.72 42.42 -4.48
CA GLU A 47 20.48 41.18 -4.31
C GLU A 47 20.30 40.30 -5.55
N PRO A 48 21.33 39.56 -5.98
CA PRO A 48 21.26 38.74 -7.16
C PRO A 48 20.33 37.55 -6.90
N VAL A 49 19.25 37.49 -7.68
CA VAL A 49 18.48 36.28 -7.94
C VAL A 49 19.37 35.35 -8.76
N ASP A 50 19.86 34.27 -8.16
CA ASP A 50 20.23 33.05 -8.90
C ASP A 50 20.46 31.87 -7.93
N THR A 51 19.38 31.13 -7.67
CA THR A 51 19.46 29.68 -7.52
C THR A 51 18.37 29.14 -8.42
N GLU A 52 18.73 28.50 -9.53
CA GLU A 52 17.82 27.56 -10.19
C GLU A 52 17.35 26.60 -9.09
N ASP A 53 16.08 26.68 -8.69
CA ASP A 53 15.46 25.74 -7.77
C ASP A 53 15.47 24.38 -8.46
N SER A 54 16.55 23.62 -8.30
CA SER A 54 16.60 22.23 -8.76
C SER A 54 15.48 21.49 -8.05
N ILE A 55 14.51 20.98 -8.80
CA ILE A 55 13.40 20.22 -8.24
C ILE A 55 14.00 18.99 -7.55
N VAL A 56 13.84 18.90 -6.23
CA VAL A 56 14.24 17.74 -5.44
C VAL A 56 13.03 16.82 -5.32
N ALA A 57 13.23 15.50 -5.40
CA ALA A 57 12.15 14.56 -5.20
C ALA A 57 11.71 14.50 -3.72
N PRO A 58 10.46 14.09 -3.41
CA PRO A 58 10.01 13.97 -2.02
C PRO A 58 10.84 12.99 -1.18
N GLU A 59 10.96 13.28 0.13
CA GLU A 59 11.74 12.45 1.06
C GLU A 59 10.92 11.34 1.75
N VAL A 60 9.60 11.40 1.63
CA VAL A 60 8.67 10.49 2.29
C VAL A 60 8.03 9.54 1.28
N GLU A 61 7.69 8.33 1.74
CA GLU A 61 6.84 7.44 0.98
C GLU A 61 5.46 8.07 0.78
N LEU A 62 4.94 8.01 -0.45
CA LEU A 62 3.65 8.55 -0.82
C LEU A 62 2.85 7.50 -1.59
N GLN A 63 1.56 7.44 -1.32
CA GLN A 63 0.62 6.55 -2.00
C GLN A 63 -0.69 7.27 -2.30
N LYS A 64 -1.53 6.63 -3.11
CA LYS A 64 -2.87 7.11 -3.42
C LYS A 64 -3.66 7.48 -2.15
N LYS A 65 -4.40 8.60 -2.26
CA LYS A 65 -5.08 9.34 -1.18
C LYS A 65 -4.19 10.22 -0.28
N ASP A 66 -2.87 10.18 -0.40
CA ASP A 66 -2.02 11.16 0.27
C ASP A 66 -2.21 12.56 -0.27
N GLN A 67 -2.00 13.57 0.57
CA GLN A 67 -2.19 14.97 0.22
C GLN A 67 -1.14 15.88 0.85
N GLY A 68 -0.91 17.04 0.24
CA GLY A 68 -0.08 18.12 0.75
C GLY A 68 1.19 18.38 -0.06
N ASP A 69 2.09 19.20 0.51
CA ASP A 69 3.26 19.76 -0.18
C ASP A 69 4.21 18.70 -0.75
N GLN A 70 4.32 17.53 -0.11
CA GLN A 70 5.15 16.43 -0.60
C GLN A 70 4.57 15.80 -1.88
N VAL A 71 3.24 15.74 -1.99
CA VAL A 71 2.57 15.27 -3.22
C VAL A 71 2.71 16.30 -4.33
N GLU A 72 2.56 17.60 -4.03
CA GLU A 72 2.84 18.64 -5.03
C GLU A 72 4.28 18.56 -5.55
N LEU A 73 5.23 18.28 -4.66
CA LEU A 73 6.62 18.11 -5.03
C LEU A 73 6.80 16.90 -5.96
N LEU A 74 6.17 15.76 -5.64
CA LEU A 74 6.18 14.58 -6.50
C LEU A 74 5.63 14.89 -7.90
N GLN A 75 4.49 15.59 -7.97
CA GLN A 75 3.85 15.95 -9.22
C GLN A 75 4.73 16.89 -10.06
N LYS A 76 5.42 17.84 -9.42
CA LYS A 76 6.42 18.70 -10.08
C LYS A 76 7.60 17.88 -10.59
N SER A 77 8.14 16.95 -9.79
CA SER A 77 9.23 16.05 -10.18
C SER A 77 8.86 15.16 -11.38
N LEU A 78 7.64 14.62 -11.41
CA LEU A 78 7.14 13.83 -12.54
C LEU A 78 7.01 14.69 -13.81
N ASN A 79 6.48 15.90 -13.69
CA ASN A 79 6.37 16.82 -14.82
C ASN A 79 7.75 17.26 -15.36
N GLU A 80 8.75 17.41 -14.50
CA GLU A 80 10.13 17.74 -14.90
C GLU A 80 10.73 16.66 -15.83
N ILE A 81 10.46 15.38 -15.54
CA ILE A 81 11.00 14.27 -16.33
C ILE A 81 10.16 13.96 -17.59
N GLY A 82 9.02 14.62 -17.82
CA GLY A 82 8.26 14.49 -19.08
C GLY A 82 6.80 14.07 -18.96
N TYR A 83 6.27 13.87 -17.74
CA TYR A 83 4.82 13.70 -17.56
C TYR A 83 4.08 15.03 -17.75
N THR A 84 2.75 14.95 -17.92
CA THR A 84 1.87 16.13 -17.95
C THR A 84 0.66 15.84 -17.08
N ILE A 85 0.84 15.98 -15.77
CA ILE A 85 -0.20 15.80 -14.74
C ILE A 85 -0.44 17.11 -13.98
N ASP A 86 -1.64 17.23 -13.41
CA ASP A 86 -2.00 18.39 -12.60
C ASP A 86 -1.21 18.40 -11.28
N VAL A 87 -0.70 19.58 -10.90
CA VAL A 87 -0.08 19.81 -9.60
C VAL A 87 -1.16 20.31 -8.65
N ASN A 88 -1.81 19.39 -7.96
CA ASN A 88 -2.96 19.67 -7.10
C ASN A 88 -2.72 19.27 -5.62
N GLY A 89 -1.58 18.65 -5.32
CA GLY A 89 -1.24 18.20 -3.97
C GLY A 89 -2.09 17.03 -3.49
N ILE A 90 -2.73 16.29 -4.38
CA ILE A 90 -3.53 15.09 -4.12
C ILE A 90 -2.94 13.94 -4.92
N TYR A 91 -2.63 12.83 -4.26
CA TYR A 91 -2.13 11.63 -4.92
C TYR A 91 -3.32 10.89 -5.54
N ASP A 92 -3.76 11.41 -6.67
CA ASP A 92 -4.94 11.00 -7.42
C ASP A 92 -4.64 9.88 -8.42
N GLU A 93 -5.65 9.52 -9.22
CA GLU A 93 -5.52 8.49 -10.26
C GLU A 93 -4.42 8.82 -11.29
N MET A 94 -4.25 10.09 -11.64
CA MET A 94 -3.25 10.52 -12.63
C MET A 94 -1.84 10.45 -12.06
N THR A 95 -1.66 10.82 -10.79
CA THR A 95 -0.39 10.67 -10.07
C THR A 95 -0.04 9.19 -9.91
N THR A 96 -1.03 8.36 -9.54
CA THR A 96 -0.88 6.90 -9.41
C THR A 96 -0.51 6.26 -10.75
N TRP A 97 -1.18 6.66 -11.84
CA TRP A 97 -0.86 6.22 -13.19
C TRP A 97 0.57 6.59 -13.58
N ALA A 98 1.00 7.85 -13.38
CA ALA A 98 2.33 8.31 -13.76
C ALA A 98 3.43 7.55 -13.02
N ILE A 99 3.25 7.29 -11.72
CA ILE A 99 4.19 6.48 -10.93
C ILE A 99 4.23 5.04 -11.41
N THR A 100 3.08 4.46 -11.73
CA THR A 100 3.01 3.07 -12.22
C THR A 100 3.66 2.94 -13.60
N ASP A 101 3.35 3.87 -14.52
CA ASP A 101 3.99 3.94 -15.84
C ASP A 101 5.51 4.08 -15.71
N PHE A 102 5.97 4.95 -14.81
CA PHE A 102 7.39 5.11 -14.50
C PHE A 102 7.99 3.78 -14.02
N GLN A 103 7.37 3.12 -13.04
CA GLN A 103 7.85 1.85 -12.49
C GLN A 103 7.95 0.75 -13.56
N LEU A 104 6.94 0.62 -14.43
CA LEU A 104 6.93 -0.39 -15.49
C LEU A 104 8.00 -0.17 -16.57
N GLN A 105 8.54 1.05 -16.68
CA GLN A 105 9.66 1.34 -17.57
C GLN A 105 11.04 0.98 -16.97
N HIS A 106 11.08 0.45 -15.75
CA HIS A 106 12.31 0.14 -15.02
C HIS A 106 12.33 -1.32 -14.54
N GLU A 107 13.28 -2.12 -15.04
CA GLU A 107 13.37 -3.56 -14.73
C GLU A 107 13.55 -3.89 -13.22
N ASN A 108 14.02 -2.93 -12.41
CA ASN A 108 14.29 -3.15 -10.98
C ASN A 108 13.19 -2.60 -10.05
N LEU A 109 12.11 -2.02 -10.60
CA LEU A 109 11.02 -1.46 -9.79
C LEU A 109 9.80 -2.37 -9.83
N MET A 110 9.12 -2.48 -8.69
CA MET A 110 7.80 -3.11 -8.63
C MET A 110 6.73 -2.09 -8.99
N ALA A 111 5.85 -2.42 -9.93
CA ALA A 111 4.74 -1.58 -10.34
C ALA A 111 3.60 -1.62 -9.31
N LEU A 112 3.64 -0.73 -8.31
CA LEU A 112 2.67 -0.69 -7.21
C LEU A 112 1.79 0.56 -7.24
N GLY A 113 2.18 1.57 -8.02
CA GLY A 113 1.57 2.90 -7.95
C GLY A 113 1.89 3.65 -6.65
N VAL A 114 2.86 3.15 -5.86
CA VAL A 114 3.37 3.73 -4.62
C VAL A 114 4.73 4.34 -4.87
N TYR A 115 4.94 5.58 -4.44
CA TYR A 115 6.24 6.23 -4.44
C TYR A 115 7.03 5.82 -3.19
N ASN A 116 7.83 4.76 -3.33
CA ASN A 116 8.70 4.21 -2.28
C ASN A 116 10.17 4.62 -2.47
N THR A 117 11.07 4.09 -1.63
CA THR A 117 12.51 4.43 -1.67
C THR A 117 13.15 4.10 -3.01
N GLU A 118 12.86 2.93 -3.60
CA GLU A 118 13.43 2.52 -4.88
C GLU A 118 12.93 3.42 -6.04
N THR A 119 11.63 3.79 -6.00
CA THR A 119 11.05 4.73 -6.96
C THR A 119 11.65 6.13 -6.82
N LYS A 120 11.90 6.57 -5.58
CA LYS A 120 12.61 7.82 -5.27
C LYS A 120 13.99 7.83 -5.91
N GLU A 121 14.82 6.83 -5.62
CA GLU A 121 16.20 6.76 -6.14
C GLU A 121 16.23 6.78 -7.67
N ALA A 122 15.31 6.06 -8.31
CA ALA A 122 15.19 6.06 -9.77
C ALA A 122 14.74 7.43 -10.32
N LEU A 123 13.76 8.08 -9.69
CA LEU A 123 13.27 9.39 -10.09
C LEU A 123 14.34 10.48 -9.93
N GLU A 124 15.07 10.48 -8.80
CA GLU A 124 16.21 11.38 -8.57
C GLU A 124 17.29 11.18 -9.63
N SER A 125 17.63 9.94 -9.96
CA SER A 125 18.57 9.65 -11.04
C SER A 125 18.09 10.19 -12.40
N PHE A 126 16.78 10.22 -12.69
CA PHE A 126 16.27 10.81 -13.92
C PHE A 126 16.46 12.32 -13.94
N ILE A 127 16.11 12.99 -12.84
CA ILE A 127 16.23 14.44 -12.68
C ILE A 127 17.70 14.86 -12.77
N GLU A 128 18.60 14.23 -12.02
CA GLU A 128 20.02 14.56 -11.98
C GLU A 128 20.72 14.42 -13.35
N ASN A 129 20.27 13.45 -14.16
CA ASN A 129 20.84 13.18 -15.47
C ASN A 129 20.08 13.86 -16.63
N ASN A 130 19.09 14.72 -16.35
CA ASN A 130 18.21 15.33 -17.34
C ASN A 130 17.61 14.32 -18.33
N HIS A 131 17.25 13.13 -17.83
CA HIS A 131 16.57 12.12 -18.64
C HIS A 131 15.10 12.47 -18.79
N VAL A 132 14.59 12.27 -20.00
CA VAL A 132 13.17 12.48 -20.32
C VAL A 132 12.51 11.12 -20.49
N ILE A 133 11.42 10.89 -19.77
CA ILE A 133 10.58 9.71 -19.88
C ILE A 133 9.60 9.84 -21.05
N GLU A 134 9.30 8.72 -21.69
CA GLU A 134 8.20 8.62 -22.65
C GLU A 134 6.95 8.18 -21.90
N ALA A 135 6.11 9.14 -21.51
CA ALA A 135 4.91 8.87 -20.73
C ALA A 135 3.95 7.91 -21.47
N GLY A 136 3.48 6.88 -20.77
CA GLY A 136 2.55 5.87 -21.28
C GLY A 136 3.20 4.70 -22.00
N LEU A 137 4.54 4.63 -22.05
CA LEU A 137 5.26 3.50 -22.65
C LEU A 137 5.16 2.23 -21.79
N GLY A 138 5.14 2.37 -20.46
CA GLY A 138 4.97 1.26 -19.51
C GLY A 138 3.50 0.92 -19.27
N LEU A 139 2.66 1.94 -19.04
CA LEU A 139 1.22 1.79 -18.85
C LEU A 139 0.46 2.79 -19.72
N LEU A 140 -0.21 2.26 -20.75
CA LEU A 140 -1.05 3.07 -21.64
C LEU A 140 -2.19 3.72 -20.84
N LEU A 141 -2.32 5.05 -20.97
CA LEU A 141 -3.49 5.78 -20.51
C LEU A 141 -4.56 5.74 -21.62
N PRO A 142 -5.72 5.09 -21.41
CA PRO A 142 -6.72 4.98 -22.46
C PRO A 142 -7.42 6.34 -22.71
N ASP A 143 -7.61 6.69 -23.99
CA ASP A 143 -8.31 7.92 -24.40
C ASP A 143 -9.81 7.93 -24.03
N GLN A 144 -10.37 6.75 -23.76
CA GLN A 144 -11.79 6.56 -23.43
C GLN A 144 -11.95 5.49 -22.36
N GLU A 145 -13.01 5.61 -21.56
CA GLU A 145 -13.41 4.57 -20.62
C GLU A 145 -13.64 3.25 -21.36
N VAL A 146 -13.05 2.19 -20.82
CA VAL A 146 -13.24 0.82 -21.30
C VAL A 146 -14.24 0.15 -20.38
N THR A 147 -15.20 -0.57 -20.95
CA THR A 147 -16.17 -1.35 -20.18
C THR A 147 -16.17 -2.81 -20.60
N THR A 148 -16.53 -3.70 -19.68
CA THR A 148 -16.83 -5.10 -19.99
C THR A 148 -18.04 -5.21 -20.92
N ASN A 149 -18.34 -6.43 -21.38
CA ASN A 149 -19.56 -6.72 -22.13
C ASN A 149 -20.86 -6.53 -21.32
N THR A 150 -20.77 -6.46 -19.99
CA THR A 150 -21.88 -6.17 -19.07
C THR A 150 -21.98 -4.68 -18.73
N GLY A 151 -21.09 -3.83 -19.28
CA GLY A 151 -21.09 -2.38 -19.05
C GLY A 151 -20.40 -1.96 -17.76
N ILE A 152 -19.63 -2.85 -17.11
CA ILE A 152 -18.85 -2.54 -15.91
C ILE A 152 -17.56 -1.82 -16.32
N PRO A 153 -17.19 -0.70 -15.70
CA PRO A 153 -15.91 -0.04 -15.91
C PRO A 153 -14.72 -0.98 -15.73
N VAL A 154 -13.76 -0.92 -16.64
CA VAL A 154 -12.47 -1.61 -16.56
C VAL A 154 -11.44 -0.62 -16.04
N ILE A 155 -10.74 -0.97 -14.96
CA ILE A 155 -9.73 -0.09 -14.36
C ILE A 155 -8.56 0.10 -15.33
N SER A 156 -8.13 1.36 -15.47
CA SER A 156 -7.04 1.74 -16.38
C SER A 156 -5.66 1.39 -15.82
N ASN A 157 -5.53 1.38 -14.49
CA ASN A 157 -4.31 0.97 -13.80
C ASN A 157 -4.53 -0.33 -13.01
N PRO A 158 -4.31 -1.51 -13.61
CA PRO A 158 -4.47 -2.78 -12.93
C PRO A 158 -3.32 -3.13 -11.97
N TYR A 159 -2.23 -2.35 -11.97
CA TYR A 159 -1.07 -2.57 -11.10
C TYR A 159 -1.14 -1.80 -9.79
N ASP A 160 -2.06 -0.84 -9.66
CA ASP A 160 -2.32 -0.09 -8.43
C ASP A 160 -2.58 -1.06 -7.27
N GLN A 161 -1.74 -0.98 -6.24
CA GLN A 161 -1.90 -1.79 -5.02
C GLN A 161 -3.28 -1.59 -4.38
N LEU A 162 -3.85 -0.39 -4.50
CA LEU A 162 -5.17 -0.05 -3.97
C LEU A 162 -6.30 -0.22 -5.00
N ALA A 163 -6.05 -0.84 -6.15
CA ALA A 163 -7.10 -1.10 -7.15
C ALA A 163 -8.34 -1.74 -6.50
N LEU A 164 -9.48 -1.05 -6.60
CA LEU A 164 -10.75 -1.58 -6.14
C LEU A 164 -11.31 -2.48 -7.25
N ILE A 165 -11.49 -3.76 -6.92
CA ILE A 165 -11.92 -4.79 -7.87
C ILE A 165 -13.12 -5.48 -7.24
N ASN A 166 -14.29 -5.32 -7.86
CA ASN A 166 -15.55 -5.84 -7.34
C ASN A 166 -16.58 -5.94 -8.48
N LYS A 167 -17.87 -6.07 -8.14
CA LYS A 167 -18.97 -6.17 -9.11
C LYS A 167 -19.23 -4.87 -9.89
N GLU A 168 -18.56 -3.78 -9.54
CA GLU A 168 -18.69 -2.44 -10.13
C GLU A 168 -17.41 -1.97 -10.82
N GLN A 169 -16.28 -2.65 -10.63
CA GLN A 169 -14.99 -2.33 -11.23
C GLN A 169 -14.21 -3.60 -11.58
N ALA A 170 -13.89 -3.77 -12.86
CA ALA A 170 -13.24 -4.97 -13.38
C ALA A 170 -11.77 -4.73 -13.78
N LEU A 171 -10.97 -5.78 -13.69
CA LEU A 171 -9.63 -5.86 -14.29
C LEU A 171 -9.71 -6.11 -15.80
N PRO A 172 -8.71 -5.64 -16.58
CA PRO A 172 -8.58 -5.99 -17.99
C PRO A 172 -8.46 -7.51 -18.22
N GLU A 173 -9.08 -8.02 -19.29
CA GLU A 173 -9.04 -9.46 -19.66
C GLU A 173 -7.61 -9.99 -19.86
N ASN A 174 -6.72 -9.14 -20.36
CA ASN A 174 -5.32 -9.48 -20.64
C ASN A 174 -4.36 -9.18 -19.49
N TYR A 175 -4.85 -8.69 -18.35
CA TYR A 175 -3.97 -8.38 -17.23
C TYR A 175 -3.47 -9.64 -16.54
N ILE A 176 -2.14 -9.76 -16.48
CA ILE A 176 -1.38 -10.77 -15.73
C ILE A 176 -0.22 -10.02 -15.06
N PRO A 177 -0.09 -10.03 -13.72
CA PRO A 177 1.03 -9.36 -13.06
C PRO A 177 2.37 -9.96 -13.50
N GLU A 178 3.37 -9.11 -13.75
CA GLU A 178 4.71 -9.52 -14.22
C GLU A 178 5.60 -10.09 -13.10
N ASP A 179 5.22 -9.84 -11.84
CA ASP A 179 5.97 -10.13 -10.62
C ASP A 179 5.36 -11.28 -9.79
N LEU A 180 4.65 -12.20 -10.44
CA LEU A 180 4.06 -13.37 -9.77
C LEU A 180 5.13 -14.37 -9.31
N VAL A 181 5.11 -14.67 -8.01
CA VAL A 181 6.00 -15.66 -7.37
C VAL A 181 5.20 -16.58 -6.45
N VAL A 182 5.77 -17.75 -6.14
CA VAL A 182 5.22 -18.64 -5.10
C VAL A 182 5.81 -18.22 -3.75
N PRO A 183 5.00 -17.75 -2.78
CA PRO A 183 5.49 -17.44 -1.44
C PRO A 183 5.99 -18.71 -0.76
N ASN A 184 7.03 -18.57 0.05
CA ASN A 184 7.62 -19.63 0.84
C ASN A 184 6.81 -19.91 2.12
N VAL A 185 5.57 -20.34 1.94
CA VAL A 185 4.61 -20.69 3.00
C VAL A 185 4.05 -22.10 2.80
N ARG A 186 3.37 -22.63 3.82
CA ARG A 186 2.74 -23.96 3.74
C ARG A 186 1.50 -23.93 2.84
N PHE A 187 1.32 -24.97 2.02
CA PHE A 187 0.12 -25.25 1.24
C PHE A 187 -0.37 -26.67 1.56
N PRO A 188 -1.67 -26.98 1.53
CA PRO A 188 -2.18 -28.32 1.80
C PRO A 188 -2.06 -29.26 0.58
N TYR A 189 -1.30 -28.84 -0.44
CA TYR A 189 -1.04 -29.58 -1.67
C TYR A 189 0.36 -29.23 -2.23
N GLU A 190 0.96 -30.20 -2.92
CA GLU A 190 2.34 -30.10 -3.43
C GLU A 190 2.41 -29.64 -4.90
N ASP A 191 1.30 -29.71 -5.64
CA ASP A 191 1.27 -29.43 -7.07
C ASP A 191 1.72 -27.99 -7.38
N ASP A 192 2.54 -27.84 -8.43
CA ASP A 192 2.95 -26.54 -8.95
C ASP A 192 1.85 -25.98 -9.86
N VAL A 193 0.97 -25.15 -9.27
CA VAL A 193 -0.23 -24.60 -9.91
C VAL A 193 -0.30 -23.09 -9.73
N PRO A 194 -0.87 -22.33 -10.70
CA PRO A 194 -0.90 -20.87 -10.65
C PRO A 194 -1.53 -20.29 -9.37
N LYS A 195 -2.48 -21.01 -8.75
CA LYS A 195 -3.09 -20.59 -7.48
C LYS A 195 -2.15 -20.62 -6.28
N LYS A 196 -0.89 -21.05 -6.42
CA LYS A 196 0.14 -20.83 -5.40
C LYS A 196 0.78 -19.46 -5.52
N GLN A 197 0.65 -18.80 -6.67
CA GLN A 197 1.37 -17.56 -6.95
C GLN A 197 0.63 -16.35 -6.39
N MET A 198 1.36 -15.30 -6.11
CA MET A 198 0.85 -13.95 -5.83
C MET A 198 1.96 -12.94 -6.19
N ARG A 199 1.66 -11.65 -6.24
CA ARG A 199 2.65 -10.62 -6.54
C ARG A 199 3.74 -10.59 -5.48
N GLN A 200 4.98 -10.35 -5.87
CA GLN A 200 6.16 -10.44 -5.00
C GLN A 200 6.04 -9.64 -3.70
N VAL A 201 5.50 -8.41 -3.74
CA VAL A 201 5.32 -7.58 -2.55
C VAL A 201 4.42 -8.27 -1.51
N ALA A 202 3.31 -8.84 -1.98
CA ALA A 202 2.33 -9.49 -1.14
C ALA A 202 2.80 -10.89 -0.72
N ALA A 203 3.57 -11.60 -1.56
CA ALA A 203 4.22 -12.85 -1.20
C ALA A 203 5.17 -12.67 -0.01
N THR A 204 6.01 -11.65 -0.05
CA THR A 204 6.96 -11.32 1.02
C THR A 204 6.23 -11.01 2.32
N ALA A 205 5.19 -10.18 2.25
CA ALA A 205 4.37 -9.86 3.40
C ALA A 205 3.63 -11.08 3.98
N LEU A 206 3.16 -12.00 3.11
CA LEU A 206 2.51 -13.23 3.54
C LEU A 206 3.48 -14.17 4.27
N GLU A 207 4.73 -14.25 3.81
CA GLU A 207 5.79 -15.02 4.48
C GLU A 207 6.07 -14.49 5.90
N GLU A 208 6.11 -13.16 6.06
CA GLU A 208 6.26 -12.51 7.37
C GLU A 208 5.05 -12.78 8.28
N LEU A 209 3.84 -12.69 7.74
CA LEU A 209 2.60 -13.01 8.45
C LEU A 209 2.61 -14.46 8.96
N PHE A 210 2.98 -15.41 8.10
CA PHE A 210 3.03 -16.83 8.45
C PHE A 210 4.11 -17.13 9.48
N ALA A 211 5.26 -16.48 9.39
CA ALA A 211 6.31 -16.60 10.40
C ALA A 211 5.85 -16.07 11.77
N ALA A 212 5.11 -14.96 11.81
CA ALA A 212 4.55 -14.44 13.04
C ALA A 212 3.45 -15.34 13.64
N ALA A 213 2.62 -15.95 12.79
CA ALA A 213 1.65 -16.96 13.23
C ALA A 213 2.36 -18.20 13.80
N ASP A 214 3.44 -18.66 13.17
CA ASP A 214 4.26 -19.78 13.67
C ASP A 214 4.85 -19.47 15.06
N ASP A 215 5.34 -18.25 15.27
CA ASP A 215 5.86 -17.79 16.56
C ASP A 215 4.76 -17.71 17.64
N ALA A 216 3.52 -17.46 17.23
CA ALA A 216 2.32 -17.54 18.09
C ALA A 216 1.85 -18.99 18.32
N GLY A 217 2.45 -19.99 17.66
CA GLY A 217 2.08 -21.39 17.75
C GLY A 217 0.85 -21.79 16.92
N LEU A 218 0.54 -20.99 15.88
CA LEU A 218 -0.63 -21.13 15.01
C LEU A 218 -0.22 -21.69 13.65
N GLU A 219 -1.05 -22.56 13.06
CA GLU A 219 -0.67 -23.28 11.84
C GLU A 219 -1.48 -22.83 10.62
N LEU A 220 -1.07 -21.69 10.04
CA LEU A 220 -1.65 -21.21 8.79
C LEU A 220 -1.17 -21.99 7.56
N TYR A 221 -2.07 -22.09 6.58
CA TYR A 221 -1.86 -22.65 5.25
C TYR A 221 -2.41 -21.72 4.17
N ALA A 222 -1.65 -21.45 3.13
CA ALA A 222 -2.13 -20.79 1.92
C ALA A 222 -2.91 -21.79 1.05
N GLN A 223 -4.00 -21.35 0.42
CA GLN A 223 -4.92 -22.24 -0.28
C GLN A 223 -5.20 -21.82 -1.74
N SER A 224 -5.34 -20.52 -2.01
CA SER A 224 -5.60 -20.00 -3.36
C SER A 224 -5.23 -18.52 -3.49
N GLY A 225 -4.16 -18.24 -4.24
CA GLY A 225 -3.70 -16.92 -4.62
C GLY A 225 -4.18 -16.51 -6.02
N TYR A 226 -3.23 -16.26 -6.93
CA TYR A 226 -3.49 -15.77 -8.28
C TYR A 226 -4.39 -16.70 -9.10
N ARG A 227 -5.38 -16.09 -9.75
CA ARG A 227 -6.28 -16.77 -10.68
C ARG A 227 -6.45 -15.93 -11.94
N SER A 228 -6.03 -16.46 -13.08
CA SER A 228 -6.14 -15.75 -14.35
C SER A 228 -7.60 -15.50 -14.75
N TYR A 229 -7.81 -14.47 -15.57
CA TYR A 229 -9.11 -14.16 -16.17
C TYR A 229 -9.76 -15.38 -16.83
N GLU A 230 -9.01 -16.12 -17.66
CA GLU A 230 -9.52 -17.31 -18.36
C GLU A 230 -9.92 -18.45 -17.42
N THR A 231 -9.21 -18.60 -16.29
CA THR A 231 -9.59 -19.56 -15.25
C THR A 231 -10.89 -19.13 -14.58
N GLN A 232 -11.02 -17.84 -14.22
CA GLN A 232 -12.24 -17.30 -13.62
C GLN A 232 -13.44 -17.40 -14.58
N LYS A 233 -13.23 -17.15 -15.87
CA LYS A 233 -14.23 -17.29 -16.94
C LYS A 233 -14.74 -18.72 -17.05
N SER A 234 -13.84 -19.69 -17.02
CA SER A 234 -14.19 -21.12 -17.05
C SER A 234 -14.96 -21.54 -15.80
N LEU A 235 -14.52 -21.08 -14.62
CA LEU A 235 -15.15 -21.34 -13.33
C LEU A 235 -16.57 -20.74 -13.27
N PHE A 236 -16.72 -19.47 -13.66
CA PHE A 236 -18.02 -18.81 -13.73
C PHE A 236 -18.96 -19.51 -14.72
N ALA A 237 -18.50 -19.86 -15.93
CA ALA A 237 -19.31 -20.57 -16.92
C ALA A 237 -19.80 -21.94 -16.40
N ASN A 238 -18.97 -22.66 -15.63
CA ASN A 238 -19.39 -23.90 -14.99
C ASN A 238 -20.51 -23.66 -13.97
N TYR A 239 -20.42 -22.61 -13.14
CA TYR A 239 -21.49 -22.28 -12.20
C TYR A 239 -22.77 -21.85 -12.90
N VAL A 240 -22.68 -21.01 -13.94
CA VAL A 240 -23.84 -20.64 -14.77
C VAL A 240 -24.54 -21.87 -15.36
N SER A 241 -23.78 -22.86 -15.82
CA SER A 241 -24.35 -24.10 -16.36
C SER A 241 -25.10 -24.94 -15.32
N ASN A 242 -24.76 -24.82 -14.03
CA ASN A 242 -25.35 -25.63 -12.96
C ASN A 242 -26.47 -24.88 -12.20
N HIS A 243 -26.37 -23.56 -12.07
CA HIS A 243 -27.19 -22.72 -11.19
C HIS A 243 -27.94 -21.60 -11.92
N GLY A 244 -27.56 -21.30 -13.16
CA GLY A 244 -28.01 -20.08 -13.85
C GLY A 244 -27.16 -18.86 -13.48
N GLU A 245 -27.24 -17.82 -14.31
CA GLU A 245 -26.33 -16.68 -14.23
C GLU A 245 -26.54 -15.80 -13.00
N GLU A 246 -27.79 -15.52 -12.66
CA GLU A 246 -28.13 -14.69 -11.50
C GLU A 246 -27.65 -15.33 -10.20
N GLU A 247 -27.88 -16.64 -10.02
CA GLU A 247 -27.44 -17.38 -8.83
C GLU A 247 -25.91 -17.50 -8.80
N ALA A 248 -25.26 -17.83 -9.93
CA ALA A 248 -23.80 -17.93 -10.01
C ALA A 248 -23.12 -16.61 -9.62
N ASN A 249 -23.68 -15.47 -10.00
CA ASN A 249 -23.13 -14.15 -9.71
C ASN A 249 -23.28 -13.71 -8.24
N ILE A 250 -24.02 -14.47 -7.42
CA ILE A 250 -24.12 -14.23 -5.98
C ILE A 250 -22.83 -14.68 -5.28
N PHE A 251 -22.30 -15.86 -5.64
CA PHE A 251 -21.20 -16.52 -4.93
C PHE A 251 -19.92 -16.69 -5.77
N SER A 252 -19.94 -16.33 -7.05
CA SER A 252 -18.75 -16.33 -7.92
C SER A 252 -18.67 -15.03 -8.69
N ALA A 253 -17.53 -14.34 -8.58
CA ALA A 253 -17.22 -13.17 -9.39
C ALA A 253 -17.28 -13.50 -10.89
N ARG A 254 -17.69 -12.52 -11.72
CA ARG A 254 -17.46 -12.59 -13.17
C ARG A 254 -15.97 -12.49 -13.47
N PRO A 255 -15.51 -12.96 -14.64
CA PRO A 255 -14.12 -12.74 -15.04
C PRO A 255 -13.82 -11.24 -15.13
N GLY A 256 -12.68 -10.81 -14.57
CA GLY A 256 -12.33 -9.41 -14.37
C GLY A 256 -12.74 -8.86 -13.00
N GLU A 257 -13.81 -9.36 -12.38
CA GLU A 257 -14.34 -8.84 -11.10
C GLU A 257 -13.78 -9.58 -9.87
N SER A 258 -12.83 -10.51 -10.06
CA SER A 258 -12.21 -11.28 -8.99
C SER A 258 -10.87 -10.68 -8.58
N GLU A 259 -10.71 -10.35 -7.30
CA GLU A 259 -9.44 -9.82 -6.78
C GLU A 259 -8.28 -10.79 -6.93
N HIS A 260 -8.52 -12.11 -7.00
CA HIS A 260 -7.47 -13.11 -7.29
C HIS A 260 -6.72 -12.84 -8.59
N GLN A 261 -7.33 -12.17 -9.59
CA GLN A 261 -6.63 -11.81 -10.81
C GLN A 261 -5.57 -10.72 -10.59
N SER A 262 -5.70 -9.89 -9.55
CA SER A 262 -4.68 -8.90 -9.18
C SER A 262 -3.37 -9.53 -8.71
N GLY A 263 -3.42 -10.79 -8.23
CA GLY A 263 -2.31 -11.41 -7.51
C GLY A 263 -2.00 -10.76 -6.16
N LEU A 264 -2.83 -9.85 -5.65
CA LEU A 264 -2.69 -9.23 -4.32
C LEU A 264 -3.55 -9.93 -3.26
N THR A 265 -4.15 -11.06 -3.60
CA THR A 265 -5.07 -11.81 -2.76
C THR A 265 -4.51 -13.19 -2.46
N MET A 266 -4.70 -13.66 -1.23
CA MET A 266 -4.48 -15.06 -0.85
C MET A 266 -5.61 -15.54 0.06
N ASP A 267 -6.27 -16.61 -0.33
CA ASP A 267 -7.11 -17.38 0.59
C ASP A 267 -6.22 -18.22 1.51
N VAL A 268 -6.44 -18.13 2.83
CA VAL A 268 -5.74 -18.90 3.85
C VAL A 268 -6.67 -19.83 4.62
N THR A 269 -6.11 -20.83 5.28
CA THR A 269 -6.88 -21.84 6.02
C THR A 269 -6.01 -22.46 7.12
N SER A 270 -6.56 -23.39 7.88
CA SER A 270 -5.82 -24.15 8.89
C SER A 270 -6.29 -25.62 8.97
N PRO A 271 -5.52 -26.50 9.62
CA PRO A 271 -5.94 -27.88 9.88
C PRO A 271 -7.25 -27.99 10.66
N ASP A 272 -7.57 -27.00 11.49
CA ASP A 272 -8.76 -27.00 12.36
C ASP A 272 -10.08 -26.95 11.58
N VAL A 273 -10.04 -26.39 10.36
CA VAL A 273 -11.15 -26.41 9.41
C VAL A 273 -10.91 -27.41 8.26
N SER A 274 -10.06 -28.42 8.47
CA SER A 274 -9.74 -29.42 7.44
C SER A 274 -9.24 -28.83 6.11
N PHE A 275 -8.61 -27.66 6.17
CA PHE A 275 -8.15 -26.88 5.01
C PHE A 275 -9.27 -26.33 4.11
N ASP A 276 -10.52 -26.33 4.59
CA ASP A 276 -11.65 -25.75 3.86
C ASP A 276 -11.63 -24.21 3.94
N LEU A 277 -12.26 -23.57 2.95
CA LEU A 277 -12.50 -22.14 2.91
C LEU A 277 -13.98 -21.91 3.26
N ASN A 278 -14.25 -21.68 4.54
CA ASN A 278 -15.59 -21.46 5.06
C ASN A 278 -15.56 -20.54 6.30
N THR A 279 -16.73 -20.11 6.74
CA THR A 279 -16.85 -19.14 7.84
C THR A 279 -16.34 -19.66 9.17
N ASP A 280 -16.32 -20.98 9.37
CA ASP A 280 -15.84 -21.60 10.62
C ASP A 280 -14.34 -21.30 10.84
N PHE A 281 -13.59 -20.93 9.79
CA PHE A 281 -12.20 -20.49 9.92
C PHE A 281 -12.07 -19.25 10.82
N GLY A 282 -13.04 -18.33 10.76
CA GLY A 282 -13.05 -17.13 11.62
C GLY A 282 -13.21 -17.43 13.11
N ASP A 283 -13.68 -18.63 13.46
CA ASP A 283 -13.86 -19.07 14.84
C ASP A 283 -12.65 -19.86 15.39
N THR A 284 -11.63 -20.16 14.57
CA THR A 284 -10.40 -20.83 15.02
C THR A 284 -9.43 -19.85 15.67
N ASP A 285 -8.45 -20.37 16.40
CA ASP A 285 -7.38 -19.56 16.98
C ASP A 285 -6.59 -18.83 15.87
N GLU A 286 -6.40 -19.45 14.69
CA GLU A 286 -5.79 -18.79 13.52
C GLU A 286 -6.62 -17.64 12.96
N GLY A 287 -7.94 -17.85 12.76
CA GLY A 287 -8.82 -16.83 12.21
C GLY A 287 -8.95 -15.61 13.13
N ILE A 288 -9.08 -15.85 14.44
CA ILE A 288 -9.12 -14.79 15.45
C ILE A 288 -7.80 -14.01 15.47
N TRP A 289 -6.66 -14.71 15.44
CA TRP A 289 -5.35 -14.06 15.41
C TRP A 289 -5.15 -13.23 14.14
N LEU A 290 -5.57 -13.74 12.98
CA LEU A 290 -5.55 -12.99 11.72
C LEU A 290 -6.36 -11.69 11.83
N GLN A 291 -7.57 -11.75 12.36
CA GLN A 291 -8.42 -10.57 12.52
C GLN A 291 -7.74 -9.46 13.35
N GLU A 292 -6.85 -9.81 14.28
CA GLU A 292 -6.09 -8.87 15.12
C GLU A 292 -4.77 -8.40 14.49
N HIS A 293 -4.11 -9.23 13.67
CA HIS A 293 -2.72 -9.02 13.23
C HIS A 293 -2.51 -8.83 11.73
N VAL A 294 -3.52 -9.13 10.89
CA VAL A 294 -3.39 -9.10 9.43
C VAL A 294 -2.93 -7.74 8.89
N ALA A 295 -3.33 -6.65 9.55
CA ALA A 295 -2.94 -5.29 9.22
C ALA A 295 -1.45 -4.98 9.45
N ASP A 296 -0.80 -5.68 10.38
CA ASP A 296 0.62 -5.50 10.70
C ASP A 296 1.52 -5.88 9.51
N PHE A 297 0.97 -6.69 8.60
CA PHE A 297 1.62 -7.20 7.40
C PHE A 297 1.00 -6.62 6.11
N GLY A 298 0.19 -5.56 6.22
CA GLY A 298 -0.35 -4.86 5.05
C GLY A 298 -1.52 -5.57 4.36
N PHE A 299 -2.15 -6.53 5.03
CA PHE A 299 -3.36 -7.21 4.55
C PHE A 299 -4.60 -6.74 5.30
N ILE A 300 -5.76 -6.88 4.65
CA ILE A 300 -7.07 -6.73 5.26
C ILE A 300 -7.86 -8.03 5.13
N ILE A 301 -8.80 -8.26 6.06
CA ILE A 301 -9.90 -9.21 5.83
C ILE A 301 -10.87 -8.54 4.86
N ARG A 302 -10.84 -8.95 3.58
CA ARG A 302 -11.46 -8.19 2.49
C ARG A 302 -12.98 -8.11 2.58
N PHE A 303 -13.60 -9.17 3.09
CA PHE A 303 -15.04 -9.34 3.21
C PHE A 303 -15.41 -9.64 4.67
N PRO A 304 -15.50 -8.60 5.53
CA PRO A 304 -15.81 -8.75 6.96
C PRO A 304 -17.32 -9.00 7.19
N GLU A 305 -17.65 -9.56 8.35
CA GLU A 305 -19.04 -9.84 8.76
C GLU A 305 -19.88 -8.55 8.84
N GLY A 306 -21.10 -8.58 8.30
CA GLY A 306 -22.04 -7.46 8.37
C GLY A 306 -21.81 -6.34 7.36
N LYS A 307 -20.91 -6.54 6.39
CA LYS A 307 -20.61 -5.60 5.30
C LYS A 307 -21.02 -6.13 3.92
N GLU A 308 -21.91 -7.12 3.86
CA GLU A 308 -22.37 -7.76 2.63
C GLU A 308 -23.13 -6.79 1.72
N ASP A 309 -23.89 -5.86 2.29
CA ASP A 309 -24.62 -4.82 1.54
C ASP A 309 -23.67 -3.82 0.83
N ILE A 310 -22.40 -3.76 1.25
CA ILE A 310 -21.38 -2.87 0.69
C ILE A 310 -20.50 -3.65 -0.29
N THR A 311 -19.90 -4.75 0.17
CA THR A 311 -18.94 -5.54 -0.63
C THR A 311 -19.63 -6.40 -1.69
N GLN A 312 -20.91 -6.75 -1.47
CA GLN A 312 -21.67 -7.71 -2.28
C GLN A 312 -21.13 -9.15 -2.22
N TYR A 313 -20.31 -9.45 -1.22
CA TYR A 313 -19.82 -10.78 -0.86
C TYR A 313 -20.23 -11.12 0.56
N GLN A 314 -20.40 -12.41 0.85
CA GLN A 314 -20.61 -12.91 2.20
C GLN A 314 -19.35 -12.70 3.07
N TYR A 315 -19.47 -12.91 4.38
CA TYR A 315 -18.29 -12.96 5.25
C TYR A 315 -17.29 -14.05 4.80
N GLU A 316 -16.05 -13.66 4.55
CA GLU A 316 -14.95 -14.55 4.13
C GLU A 316 -13.69 -14.31 5.00
N PRO A 317 -13.61 -14.86 6.21
CA PRO A 317 -12.46 -14.67 7.11
C PRO A 317 -11.13 -15.18 6.54
N TRP A 318 -11.18 -16.04 5.52
CA TRP A 318 -10.02 -16.60 4.87
C TRP A 318 -9.42 -15.68 3.79
N HIS A 319 -10.16 -14.68 3.30
CA HIS A 319 -9.80 -13.94 2.09
C HIS A 319 -8.97 -12.69 2.43
N LEU A 320 -7.65 -12.82 2.30
CA LEU A 320 -6.71 -11.74 2.61
C LEU A 320 -6.41 -10.92 1.36
N ARG A 321 -6.59 -9.61 1.43
CA ARG A 321 -6.22 -8.66 0.36
C ARG A 321 -5.07 -7.76 0.82
N TYR A 322 -3.95 -7.77 0.09
CA TYR A 322 -2.83 -6.87 0.31
C TYR A 322 -3.16 -5.46 -0.20
N VAL A 323 -2.96 -4.46 0.67
CA VAL A 323 -3.16 -3.03 0.41
C VAL A 323 -2.02 -2.17 0.94
N GLY A 324 -0.97 -2.79 1.50
CA GLY A 324 0.16 -2.13 2.15
C GLY A 324 -0.14 -1.73 3.58
N ASN A 325 0.92 -1.58 4.38
CA ASN A 325 0.83 -1.44 5.84
C ASN A 325 -0.01 -0.24 6.27
N LYS A 326 0.22 0.94 5.66
CA LYS A 326 -0.50 2.16 6.01
C LYS A 326 -2.01 2.01 5.82
N THR A 327 -2.44 1.59 4.63
CA THR A 327 -3.86 1.42 4.30
C THR A 327 -4.50 0.31 5.12
N ALA A 328 -3.80 -0.82 5.30
CA ALA A 328 -4.34 -1.95 6.05
C ALA A 328 -4.62 -1.57 7.51
N GLN A 329 -3.71 -0.81 8.14
CA GLN A 329 -3.89 -0.32 9.50
C GLN A 329 -5.10 0.61 9.62
N GLU A 330 -5.29 1.54 8.67
CA GLU A 330 -6.46 2.42 8.65
C GLU A 330 -7.76 1.61 8.52
N ILE A 331 -7.86 0.76 7.49
CA ILE A 331 -9.05 -0.05 7.22
C ILE A 331 -9.42 -0.94 8.41
N MET A 332 -8.45 -1.68 8.95
CA MET A 332 -8.71 -2.65 10.01
C MET A 332 -8.98 -1.97 11.36
N SER A 333 -8.32 -0.85 11.66
CA SER A 333 -8.55 -0.12 12.92
C SER A 333 -9.91 0.61 12.96
N GLU A 334 -10.40 1.06 11.81
CA GLU A 334 -11.72 1.70 11.69
C GLU A 334 -12.86 0.68 11.48
N GLY A 335 -12.54 -0.57 11.14
CA GLY A 335 -13.55 -1.60 10.85
C GLY A 335 -14.36 -1.30 9.58
N ILE A 336 -13.70 -0.71 8.59
CA ILE A 336 -14.29 -0.34 7.29
C ILE A 336 -13.87 -1.33 6.20
N THR A 337 -14.54 -1.29 5.05
CA THR A 337 -14.13 -2.05 3.85
C THR A 337 -13.23 -1.23 2.93
N LEU A 338 -12.65 -1.86 1.91
CA LEU A 338 -11.93 -1.14 0.86
C LEU A 338 -12.85 -0.17 0.11
N GLU A 339 -14.12 -0.53 -0.13
CA GLU A 339 -15.12 0.38 -0.71
C GLU A 339 -15.36 1.61 0.17
N GLU A 340 -15.55 1.42 1.48
CA GLU A 340 -15.73 2.54 2.41
C GLU A 340 -14.49 3.40 2.51
N TYR A 341 -13.28 2.81 2.44
CA TYR A 341 -12.04 3.56 2.37
C TYR A 341 -11.98 4.50 1.15
N TYR A 342 -12.70 4.24 0.07
CA TYR A 342 -12.77 5.14 -1.09
C TYR A 342 -13.82 6.27 -0.98
N ASN A 343 -14.67 6.27 0.05
CA ASN A 343 -15.79 7.23 0.21
C ASN A 343 -15.55 8.28 1.30
#